data_AF-A0A9D7U9Q9-F1
#
_entry.id   AF-A0A9D7U9Q9-F1
#
_cell.length_a   1.000
_cell.length_b   1.000
_cell.length_c   1.000
_cell.angle_alpha   90.00
_cell.angle_beta   90.00
_cell.angle_gamma   90.00
#
_symmetry.space_group_name_H-M   'P 1'
#
loop_
_entity.id
_entity.type
_entity.pdbx_description
1 polymer ?
#
loop_
_entity_poly.entity_id
_entity_poly.type
_entity_poly.pdbx_seq_one_letter_code
_entity_poly.pdbx_strand_id
1 'polypeptide(L)'
;MKSPLLRFLLVLVCGTFSIGLMSAQPRISYIMPDIGTTRMATYVEIIAPHAANGGYGADGVSLNNPGDAIRVVCERSSDTTKVKIGPVVVSWDGRLISTHIFVDPLVQPNSADWQLLSPEFRIPIRVIINGVPSNIDTFYIVKPWPLGSVATISERVLGEGQLGKRSRRGAMIVDSLVLIGGQSYSVSLRDCDANTTGNQGLLPFVLISPSVIRGAGTAEIHADAIGQDAGPGGGGGAGGYHNLSGGGTRGTNGGNGYTGGGPGGFNNNGLPLPPNEKQKPGTGSGELPASRPDNTAPARGLVRVDVAERVGMAKPVHRKVDSTTAARSTAIPLSFP
;
A
#
# COMPACT_ATOMS: atom_id res chain seq x y z
N MET A 1 -51.07 -38.01 28.34
CA MET A 1 -49.65 -38.18 28.67
C MET A 1 -48.82 -37.53 27.56
N LYS A 2 -48.20 -36.37 27.81
CA LYS A 2 -47.34 -35.69 26.82
C LYS A 2 -46.06 -36.51 26.68
N SER A 3 -45.76 -37.02 25.49
CA SER A 3 -44.68 -37.99 25.32
C SER A 3 -43.32 -37.34 25.69
N PRO A 4 -42.48 -38.01 26.49
CA PRO A 4 -41.14 -37.52 26.82
C PRO A 4 -40.26 -37.38 25.57
N LEU A 5 -40.58 -38.12 24.51
CA LEU A 5 -39.91 -38.10 23.21
C LEU A 5 -40.11 -36.76 22.47
N LEU A 6 -41.30 -36.15 22.57
CA LEU A 6 -41.58 -34.84 21.94
C LEU A 6 -40.82 -33.70 22.64
N ARG A 7 -40.64 -33.79 23.96
CA ARG A 7 -39.84 -32.81 24.73
C ARG A 7 -38.35 -32.93 24.42
N PHE A 8 -37.86 -34.16 24.28
CA PHE A 8 -36.47 -34.40 23.90
C PHE A 8 -36.17 -33.92 22.47
N LEU A 9 -37.08 -34.15 21.52
CA LEU A 9 -36.95 -33.67 20.15
C LEU A 9 -36.96 -32.13 20.09
N LEU A 10 -37.79 -31.46 20.89
CA LEU A 10 -37.89 -29.99 20.92
C LEU A 10 -36.65 -29.34 21.56
N VAL A 11 -36.03 -29.98 22.57
CA VAL A 11 -34.74 -29.55 23.14
C VAL A 11 -33.60 -29.81 22.15
N LEU A 12 -33.62 -30.91 21.39
CA LEU A 12 -32.61 -31.19 20.37
C LEU A 12 -32.71 -30.20 19.19
N VAL A 13 -33.92 -29.84 18.75
CA VAL A 13 -34.18 -28.86 17.69
C VAL A 13 -33.85 -27.43 18.14
N CYS A 14 -34.13 -27.05 19.41
CA CYS A 14 -33.69 -25.76 19.95
C CYS A 14 -32.17 -25.71 20.22
N GLY A 15 -31.54 -26.83 20.56
CA GLY A 15 -30.10 -26.95 20.79
C GLY A 15 -29.28 -26.88 19.50
N THR A 16 -29.78 -27.43 18.39
CA THR A 16 -29.09 -27.38 17.09
C THR A 16 -29.33 -26.08 16.32
N PHE A 17 -30.40 -25.33 16.61
CA PHE A 17 -30.61 -24.00 16.02
C PHE A 17 -29.67 -22.91 16.57
N SER A 18 -29.01 -23.17 17.71
CA SER A 18 -28.12 -22.19 18.36
C SER A 18 -26.65 -22.30 17.93
N ILE A 19 -26.31 -23.28 17.09
CA ILE A 19 -24.91 -23.56 16.67
C ILE A 19 -24.60 -22.98 15.28
N GLY A 20 -25.56 -22.27 14.67
CA GLY A 20 -25.58 -22.04 13.23
C GLY A 20 -25.37 -20.61 12.75
N LEU A 21 -24.75 -19.70 13.52
CA LEU A 21 -24.32 -18.39 13.01
C LEU A 21 -23.09 -17.88 13.77
N MET A 22 -21.97 -18.61 13.69
CA MET A 22 -20.67 -17.93 13.84
C MET A 22 -20.48 -17.07 12.59
N SER A 23 -21.10 -15.89 12.56
CA SER A 23 -20.80 -14.87 11.57
C SER A 23 -19.31 -14.57 11.72
N ALA A 24 -18.53 -14.84 10.67
CA ALA A 24 -17.12 -14.49 10.66
C ALA A 24 -16.99 -13.02 11.04
N GLN A 25 -16.11 -12.72 11.99
CA GLN A 25 -15.87 -11.33 12.38
C GLN A 25 -15.51 -10.52 11.14
N PRO A 26 -16.09 -9.31 10.97
CA PRO A 26 -15.70 -8.47 9.86
C PRO A 26 -14.19 -8.25 9.88
N ARG A 27 -13.56 -8.25 8.71
CA ARG A 27 -12.11 -8.10 8.58
C ARG A 27 -11.78 -6.96 7.65
N ILE A 28 -10.88 -6.09 8.08
CA ILE A 28 -10.22 -5.09 7.25
C ILE A 28 -8.91 -5.71 6.76
N SER A 29 -8.77 -5.81 5.44
CA SER A 29 -7.49 -6.17 4.80
C SER A 29 -6.56 -4.96 4.77
N TYR A 30 -7.07 -3.81 4.33
CA TYR A 30 -6.38 -2.53 4.37
C TYR A 30 -7.35 -1.37 4.13
N ILE A 31 -6.87 -0.15 4.37
CA ILE A 31 -7.54 1.08 3.98
C ILE A 31 -6.67 1.87 2.99
N MET A 32 -7.29 2.62 2.08
CA MET A 32 -6.60 3.42 1.07
C MET A 32 -7.40 4.66 0.67
N PRO A 33 -6.77 5.85 0.60
CA PRO A 33 -5.52 6.18 1.27
C PRO A 33 -5.63 5.96 2.78
N ASP A 34 -4.54 5.50 3.40
CA ASP A 34 -4.40 5.33 4.84
C ASP A 34 -3.87 6.58 5.55
N ILE A 35 -3.77 7.70 4.82
CA ILE A 35 -3.28 8.98 5.34
C ILE A 35 -4.23 10.12 5.01
N GLY A 36 -4.27 11.12 5.88
CA GLY A 36 -4.99 12.37 5.67
C GLY A 36 -4.24 13.56 6.27
N THR A 37 -4.72 14.75 5.97
CA THR A 37 -4.16 15.99 6.52
C THR A 37 -5.28 16.97 6.86
N THR A 38 -4.93 18.05 7.56
CA THR A 38 -5.90 19.07 7.94
C THR A 38 -6.42 19.86 6.74
N ARG A 39 -7.60 20.48 6.89
CA ARG A 39 -8.22 21.37 5.89
C ARG A 39 -8.62 20.71 4.58
N MET A 40 -8.66 19.38 4.54
CA MET A 40 -9.29 18.64 3.46
C MET A 40 -10.01 17.39 3.99
N ALA A 41 -11.00 16.95 3.23
CA ALA A 41 -11.61 15.64 3.42
C ALA A 41 -10.84 14.61 2.60
N THR A 42 -10.61 13.44 3.18
CA THR A 42 -10.00 12.32 2.47
C THR A 42 -11.08 11.29 2.17
N TYR A 43 -11.35 11.05 0.89
CA TYR A 43 -12.12 9.86 0.48
C TYR A 43 -11.27 8.62 0.81
N VAL A 44 -11.83 7.67 1.55
CA VAL A 44 -11.15 6.47 2.03
C VAL A 44 -11.97 5.24 1.67
N GLU A 45 -11.29 4.25 1.12
CA GLU A 45 -11.78 2.91 0.87
C GLU A 45 -11.25 1.95 1.93
N ILE A 46 -12.14 1.17 2.54
CA ILE A 46 -11.82 0.12 3.51
C ILE A 46 -12.16 -1.20 2.84
N ILE A 47 -11.14 -2.03 2.63
CA ILE A 47 -11.20 -3.22 1.78
C ILE A 47 -11.28 -4.47 2.65
N ALA A 48 -12.28 -5.31 2.40
CA ALA A 48 -12.38 -6.65 2.97
C ALA A 48 -11.42 -7.63 2.26
N PRO A 49 -11.14 -8.80 2.85
CA PRO A 49 -10.47 -9.87 2.11
C PRO A 49 -11.20 -10.18 0.79
N HIS A 50 -10.45 -10.39 -0.30
CA HIS A 50 -11.01 -10.53 -1.65
C HIS A 50 -12.08 -11.64 -1.78
N ALA A 51 -11.95 -12.71 -0.99
CA ALA A 51 -12.87 -13.85 -0.96
C ALA A 51 -14.04 -13.69 0.03
N ALA A 52 -14.09 -12.59 0.80
CA ALA A 52 -15.10 -12.35 1.83
C ALA A 52 -16.33 -11.61 1.27
N ASN A 53 -17.07 -12.25 0.36
CA ASN A 53 -18.35 -11.72 -0.10
C ASN A 53 -19.30 -11.50 1.10
N GLY A 54 -19.94 -10.34 1.16
CA GLY A 54 -20.76 -9.92 2.29
C GLY A 54 -19.94 -9.55 3.54
N GLY A 55 -18.62 -9.37 3.45
CA GLY A 55 -17.74 -9.13 4.59
C GLY A 55 -18.12 -7.90 5.44
N TYR A 56 -18.73 -6.89 4.82
CA TYR A 56 -19.29 -5.71 5.47
C TYR A 56 -20.83 -5.70 5.54
N GLY A 57 -21.49 -6.79 5.18
CA GLY A 57 -22.94 -6.86 5.02
C GLY A 57 -23.39 -6.61 3.57
N ALA A 58 -24.67 -6.29 3.39
CA ALA A 58 -25.23 -5.99 2.09
C ALA A 58 -24.80 -4.59 1.60
N ASP A 59 -24.76 -4.42 0.28
CA ASP A 59 -24.53 -3.13 -0.37
C ASP A 59 -25.61 -2.11 0.06
N GLY A 60 -25.20 -0.86 0.27
CA GLY A 60 -26.09 0.18 0.75
C GLY A 60 -25.39 1.35 1.40
N VAL A 61 -26.18 2.24 1.99
CA VAL A 61 -25.69 3.47 2.64
C VAL A 61 -26.07 3.47 4.12
N SER A 62 -25.13 3.85 4.97
CA SER A 62 -25.30 4.10 6.40
C SER A 62 -24.84 5.52 6.73
N LEU A 63 -25.53 6.21 7.64
CA LEU A 63 -25.16 7.58 8.02
C LEU A 63 -24.01 7.62 9.04
N ASN A 64 -23.58 6.45 9.52
CA ASN A 64 -22.52 6.29 10.51
C ASN A 64 -22.85 6.88 11.89
N ASN A 65 -24.15 6.96 12.23
CA ASN A 65 -24.63 7.43 13.52
C ASN A 65 -24.56 6.32 14.59
N PRO A 66 -24.45 6.65 15.88
CA PRO A 66 -24.60 5.67 16.95
C PRO A 66 -25.90 4.87 16.82
N GLY A 67 -25.79 3.54 16.80
CA GLY A 67 -26.94 2.64 16.61
C GLY A 67 -27.12 2.11 15.18
N ASP A 68 -26.48 2.73 14.18
CA ASP A 68 -26.50 2.21 12.81
C ASP A 68 -25.87 0.82 12.75
N ALA A 69 -26.43 -0.03 11.88
CA ALA A 69 -26.01 -1.40 11.70
C ALA A 69 -24.55 -1.50 11.25
N ILE A 70 -24.11 -0.61 10.37
CA ILE A 70 -22.75 -0.58 9.83
C ILE A 70 -22.15 0.78 10.14
N ARG A 71 -21.02 0.77 10.83
CA ARG A 71 -20.31 1.99 11.26
C ARG A 71 -18.81 1.86 11.09
N VAL A 72 -18.16 2.96 10.76
CA VAL A 72 -16.70 3.10 10.82
C VAL A 72 -16.40 4.05 11.96
N VAL A 73 -15.64 3.58 12.94
CA VAL A 73 -15.39 4.31 14.19
C VAL A 73 -13.91 4.35 14.53
N CYS A 74 -13.51 5.38 15.27
CA CYS A 74 -12.24 5.38 15.97
C CYS A 74 -12.27 4.31 17.08
N GLU A 75 -11.22 3.51 17.20
CA GLU A 75 -11.04 2.59 18.32
C GLU A 75 -10.97 3.37 19.64
N ARG A 76 -10.13 4.41 19.66
CA ARG A 76 -9.95 5.29 20.81
C ARG A 76 -10.95 6.44 20.74
N SER A 77 -11.74 6.61 21.79
CA SER A 77 -12.73 7.69 21.87
C SER A 77 -12.09 9.08 21.77
N SER A 78 -10.88 9.27 22.30
CA SER A 78 -10.14 10.53 22.23
C SER A 78 -9.81 10.98 20.81
N ASP A 79 -9.74 10.07 19.83
CA ASP A 79 -9.45 10.42 18.44
C ASP A 79 -10.66 11.01 17.70
N THR A 80 -11.87 10.85 18.22
CA THR A 80 -13.08 11.49 17.67
C THR A 80 -13.07 13.01 17.77
N THR A 81 -12.12 13.58 18.54
CA THR A 81 -11.83 15.03 18.58
C THR A 81 -10.91 15.48 17.45
N LYS A 82 -10.15 14.56 16.83
CA LYS A 82 -9.21 14.84 15.74
C LYS A 82 -9.79 14.53 14.37
N VAL A 83 -10.65 13.52 14.29
CA VAL A 83 -11.29 13.12 13.03
C VAL A 83 -12.79 12.94 13.16
N LYS A 84 -13.51 13.26 12.10
CA LYS A 84 -14.92 12.91 11.89
C LYS A 84 -15.02 12.01 10.67
N ILE A 85 -15.74 10.90 10.83
CA ILE A 85 -15.94 9.92 9.75
C ILE A 85 -17.36 10.11 9.24
N GLY A 86 -17.49 10.36 7.94
CA GLY A 86 -18.77 10.65 7.30
C GLY A 86 -19.64 9.41 7.11
N PRO A 87 -20.69 9.53 6.27
CA PRO A 87 -21.50 8.39 5.85
C PRO A 87 -20.65 7.28 5.23
N VAL A 88 -21.17 6.07 5.32
CA VAL A 88 -20.53 4.82 4.88
C VAL A 88 -21.34 4.25 3.74
N VAL A 89 -20.69 3.97 2.61
CA VAL A 89 -21.30 3.27 1.48
C VAL A 89 -20.65 1.90 1.37
N VAL A 90 -21.45 0.84 1.52
CA VAL A 90 -21.02 -0.54 1.27
C VAL A 90 -21.31 -0.88 -0.18
N SER A 91 -20.33 -1.44 -0.87
CA SER A 91 -20.40 -1.84 -2.26
C SER A 91 -19.56 -3.09 -2.56
N TRP A 92 -19.63 -3.55 -3.81
CA TRP A 92 -18.87 -4.70 -4.32
C TRP A 92 -19.23 -5.99 -3.60
N ASP A 93 -20.53 -6.25 -3.47
CA ASP A 93 -21.08 -7.40 -2.73
C ASP A 93 -20.56 -7.42 -1.29
N GLY A 94 -20.56 -6.27 -0.62
CA GLY A 94 -20.14 -6.16 0.77
C GLY A 94 -18.63 -6.16 1.01
N ARG A 95 -17.79 -5.98 -0.02
CA ARG A 95 -16.32 -6.05 0.13
C ARG A 95 -15.61 -4.70 0.22
N LEU A 96 -16.31 -3.63 -0.09
CA LEU A 96 -15.76 -2.28 -0.07
C LEU A 96 -16.66 -1.36 0.77
N ILE A 97 -16.06 -0.67 1.74
CA ILE A 97 -16.65 0.50 2.36
C ILE A 97 -15.98 1.74 1.79
N SER A 98 -16.77 2.68 1.28
CA SER A 98 -16.34 4.02 0.89
C SER A 98 -16.86 5.04 1.90
N THR A 99 -15.99 5.93 2.39
CA THR A 99 -16.36 7.01 3.31
C THR A 99 -15.44 8.22 3.13
N HIS A 100 -15.75 9.31 3.83
CA HIS A 100 -14.86 10.45 3.96
C HIS A 100 -14.37 10.58 5.40
N ILE A 101 -13.08 10.77 5.59
CA ILE A 101 -12.50 11.14 6.89
C ILE A 101 -12.12 12.62 6.82
N PHE A 102 -12.69 13.40 7.73
CA PHE A 102 -12.40 14.82 7.91
C PHE A 102 -11.47 14.98 9.11
N VAL A 103 -10.30 15.57 8.89
CA VAL A 103 -9.38 15.91 9.99
C VAL A 103 -9.70 17.32 10.49
N ASP A 104 -9.83 17.46 11.81
CA ASP A 104 -10.05 18.74 12.46
C ASP A 104 -8.94 19.75 12.09
N PRO A 105 -9.28 20.97 11.67
CA PRO A 105 -8.31 21.93 11.14
C PRO A 105 -7.30 22.45 12.17
N LEU A 106 -7.53 22.24 13.47
CA LEU A 106 -6.64 22.64 14.56
C LEU A 106 -5.60 21.57 14.91
N VAL A 107 -5.73 20.35 14.37
CA VAL A 107 -4.75 19.29 14.59
C VAL A 107 -3.43 19.66 13.93
N GLN A 108 -2.32 19.51 14.66
CA GLN A 108 -0.98 19.82 14.17
C GLN A 108 -0.11 18.55 14.20
N PRO A 109 -0.18 17.69 13.16
CA PRO A 109 0.66 16.50 13.09
C PRO A 109 2.13 16.88 13.13
N ASN A 110 3.00 16.05 13.71
CA ASN A 110 4.41 16.40 13.90
C ASN A 110 5.28 16.18 12.65
N SER A 111 4.88 15.26 11.76
CA SER A 111 5.69 14.79 10.63
C SER A 111 4.88 14.58 9.35
N ALA A 112 5.55 14.63 8.19
CA ALA A 112 5.03 14.14 6.91
C ALA A 112 5.32 12.65 6.70
N ASP A 113 6.33 12.11 7.37
CA ASP A 113 6.65 10.69 7.40
C ASP A 113 5.80 9.99 8.46
N TRP A 114 4.90 9.11 8.01
CA TRP A 114 3.99 8.34 8.86
C TRP A 114 4.71 7.48 9.91
N GLN A 115 5.95 7.05 9.63
CA GLN A 115 6.74 6.25 10.56
C GLN A 115 7.24 7.06 11.74
N LEU A 116 7.40 8.37 11.57
CA LEU A 116 7.90 9.31 12.58
C LEU A 116 6.77 10.05 13.32
N LEU A 117 5.51 9.68 13.06
CA LEU A 117 4.37 10.27 13.74
C LEU A 117 4.33 9.87 15.21
N SER A 118 4.03 10.85 16.06
CA SER A 118 3.66 10.61 17.45
C SER A 118 2.36 9.77 17.54
N PRO A 119 2.19 8.96 18.60
CA PRO A 119 1.05 8.02 18.71
C PRO A 119 -0.35 8.64 18.62
N GLU A 120 -0.50 9.92 18.96
CA GLU A 120 -1.74 10.67 18.91
C GLU A 120 -2.21 11.01 17.48
N PHE A 121 -1.32 10.96 16.50
CA PHE A 121 -1.64 11.17 15.07
C PHE A 121 -1.81 9.86 14.30
N ARG A 122 -1.69 8.72 14.99
CA ARG A 122 -1.99 7.38 14.46
C ARG A 122 -3.38 7.01 14.94
N ILE A 123 -4.39 7.09 14.09
CA ILE A 123 -5.79 6.93 14.46
C ILE A 123 -6.21 5.48 14.21
N PRO A 124 -6.25 4.60 15.23
CA PRO A 124 -6.81 3.27 15.08
C PRO A 124 -8.31 3.38 14.75
N ILE A 125 -8.72 2.75 13.67
CA ILE A 125 -10.11 2.68 13.20
C ILE A 125 -10.55 1.22 13.06
N ARG A 126 -11.85 0.99 13.21
CA ARG A 126 -12.49 -0.32 13.01
C ARG A 126 -13.86 -0.15 12.38
N VAL A 127 -14.35 -1.22 11.75
CA VAL A 127 -15.72 -1.36 11.29
C VAL A 127 -16.53 -2.08 12.36
N ILE A 128 -17.76 -1.64 12.61
CA ILE A 128 -18.74 -2.33 13.45
C ILE A 128 -19.91 -2.75 12.57
N ILE A 129 -20.27 -4.03 12.61
CA ILE A 129 -21.43 -4.59 11.90
C ILE A 129 -22.34 -5.26 12.91
N ASN A 130 -23.57 -4.77 13.05
CA ASN A 130 -24.57 -5.29 13.99
C ASN A 130 -23.98 -5.47 15.41
N GLY A 131 -23.14 -4.53 15.84
CA GLY A 131 -22.46 -4.54 17.13
C GLY A 131 -21.16 -5.35 17.20
N VAL A 132 -20.80 -6.11 16.15
CA VAL A 132 -19.56 -6.90 16.08
C VAL A 132 -18.42 -6.06 15.49
N PRO A 133 -17.31 -5.85 16.22
CA PRO A 133 -16.17 -5.09 15.72
C PRO A 133 -15.27 -5.94 14.80
N SER A 134 -14.63 -5.28 13.85
CA SER A 134 -13.56 -5.86 13.04
C SER A 134 -12.20 -5.83 13.76
N ASN A 135 -11.17 -6.39 13.12
CA ASN A 135 -9.80 -5.99 13.44
C ASN A 135 -9.59 -4.49 13.23
N ILE A 136 -8.56 -3.95 13.88
CA ILE A 136 -8.17 -2.55 13.78
C ILE A 136 -7.27 -2.36 12.56
N ASP A 137 -7.46 -1.25 11.86
CA ASP A 137 -6.43 -0.67 10.99
C ASP A 137 -6.14 0.78 11.42
N THR A 138 -5.12 1.43 10.84
CA THR A 138 -4.68 2.77 11.26
C THR A 138 -4.77 3.77 10.12
N PHE A 139 -5.46 4.89 10.39
CA PHE A 139 -5.43 6.09 9.57
C PHE A 139 -4.42 7.09 10.16
N TYR A 140 -3.46 7.56 9.38
CA TYR A 140 -2.43 8.47 9.87
C TYR A 140 -2.73 9.93 9.49
N ILE A 141 -2.67 10.82 10.47
CA ILE A 141 -2.74 12.26 10.22
C ILE A 141 -1.32 12.77 10.01
N VAL A 142 -1.00 13.26 8.81
CA VAL A 142 0.35 13.71 8.44
C VAL A 142 0.36 15.19 8.07
N LYS A 143 1.53 15.83 8.19
CA LYS A 143 1.80 17.07 7.44
C LYS A 143 1.91 16.74 5.95
N PRO A 144 1.45 17.59 5.04
CA PRO A 144 1.81 17.46 3.63
C PRO A 144 3.33 17.54 3.47
N TRP A 145 3.91 16.72 2.61
CA TRP A 145 5.34 16.78 2.31
C TRP A 145 5.65 18.08 1.55
N PRO A 146 6.62 18.90 2.00
CA PRO A 146 6.87 20.21 1.43
C PRO A 146 7.71 20.11 0.15
N LEU A 147 7.06 19.88 -1.00
CA LEU A 147 7.74 19.76 -2.29
C LEU A 147 7.80 21.08 -3.05
N GLY A 148 6.65 21.71 -3.27
CA GLY A 148 6.58 22.88 -4.16
C GLY A 148 7.09 22.56 -5.57
N SER A 149 8.00 23.38 -6.08
CA SER A 149 8.68 23.11 -7.35
C SER A 149 9.85 22.16 -7.18
N VAL A 150 9.87 21.11 -8.00
CA VAL A 150 10.95 20.10 -7.97
C VAL A 150 12.13 20.47 -8.88
N ALA A 151 12.20 21.72 -9.36
CA ALA A 151 13.23 22.21 -10.27
C ALA A 151 14.67 21.97 -9.79
N THR A 152 14.89 22.05 -8.48
CA THR A 152 16.21 21.88 -7.85
C THR A 152 16.46 20.46 -7.34
N ILE A 153 15.49 19.55 -7.47
CA ILE A 153 15.58 18.16 -7.03
C ILE A 153 16.05 17.33 -8.22
N SER A 154 17.13 16.57 -8.07
CA SER A 154 17.68 15.71 -9.14
C SER A 154 16.96 14.37 -9.25
N GLU A 155 16.29 13.92 -8.19
CA GLU A 155 15.54 12.67 -8.19
C GLU A 155 14.34 12.72 -9.14
N ARG A 156 13.94 11.55 -9.66
CA ARG A 156 12.80 11.40 -10.58
C ARG A 156 11.84 10.27 -10.16
N VAL A 157 11.98 9.78 -8.93
CA VAL A 157 11.13 8.72 -8.39
C VAL A 157 10.27 9.30 -7.27
N LEU A 158 8.97 9.45 -7.52
CA LEU A 158 8.00 9.89 -6.52
C LEU A 158 7.82 8.83 -5.44
N GLY A 159 7.69 9.26 -4.19
CA GLY A 159 7.37 8.37 -3.09
C GLY A 159 8.57 7.72 -2.40
N GLU A 160 9.78 8.12 -2.79
CA GLU A 160 11.03 7.84 -2.08
C GLU A 160 11.95 9.08 -2.08
N GLY A 161 12.83 9.17 -1.08
CA GLY A 161 13.87 10.20 -1.06
C GLY A 161 13.36 11.63 -0.86
N GLN A 162 13.91 12.55 -1.64
CA GLN A 162 13.57 13.98 -1.64
C GLN A 162 12.21 14.24 -2.28
N LEU A 163 11.75 13.40 -3.21
CA LEU A 163 10.42 13.47 -3.81
C LEU A 163 9.33 12.84 -2.94
N GLY A 164 9.54 12.93 -1.63
CA GLY A 164 8.69 12.51 -0.53
C GLY A 164 8.53 11.02 -0.36
N LYS A 165 7.60 10.61 0.49
CA LYS A 165 7.52 9.23 0.97
C LYS A 165 6.08 8.74 0.95
N ARG A 166 5.89 7.53 0.43
CA ARG A 166 4.59 6.85 0.46
C ARG A 166 4.26 6.36 1.86
N SER A 167 2.99 6.37 2.18
CA SER A 167 2.40 5.77 3.38
C SER A 167 2.51 4.26 3.35
N ARG A 168 2.14 3.63 4.47
CA ARG A 168 2.13 2.17 4.64
C ARG A 168 1.32 1.48 3.54
N ARG A 169 0.21 2.08 3.06
CA ARG A 169 -0.61 1.58 1.95
C ARG A 169 -0.43 2.32 0.62
N GLY A 170 0.68 3.04 0.46
CA GLY A 170 1.10 3.53 -0.86
C GLY A 170 0.52 4.88 -1.28
N ALA A 171 -0.14 5.62 -0.38
CA ALA A 171 -0.62 6.98 -0.62
C ALA A 171 0.44 8.03 -0.27
N MET A 172 0.33 9.23 -0.82
CA MET A 172 1.25 10.33 -0.57
C MET A 172 0.49 11.65 -0.55
N ILE A 173 0.79 12.50 0.45
CA ILE A 173 0.26 13.86 0.54
C ILE A 173 1.42 14.84 0.41
N VAL A 174 1.32 15.78 -0.53
CA VAL A 174 2.29 16.85 -0.77
C VAL A 174 1.62 18.20 -0.59
N ASP A 175 2.35 19.21 -0.13
CA ASP A 175 1.80 20.55 0.04
C ASP A 175 1.33 21.14 -1.29
N SER A 176 2.16 21.01 -2.32
CA SER A 176 1.95 21.33 -3.73
C SER A 176 3.03 20.61 -4.54
N LEU A 177 2.82 20.45 -5.86
CA LEU A 177 3.79 19.81 -6.73
C LEU A 177 3.85 20.53 -8.08
N VAL A 178 5.01 21.06 -8.44
CA VAL A 178 5.28 21.64 -9.76
C VAL A 178 6.40 20.87 -10.44
N LEU A 179 6.03 20.01 -11.40
CA LEU A 179 6.95 19.19 -12.17
C LEU A 179 7.62 19.99 -13.29
N ILE A 180 8.84 19.59 -13.64
CA ILE A 180 9.64 20.20 -14.70
C ILE A 180 9.22 19.60 -16.05
N GLY A 181 9.08 20.45 -17.08
CA GLY A 181 8.75 19.98 -18.42
C GLY A 181 9.85 19.18 -19.11
N GLY A 182 9.45 18.24 -19.96
CA GLY A 182 10.36 17.32 -20.64
C GLY A 182 11.01 16.30 -19.70
N GLN A 183 10.46 16.10 -18.51
CA GLN A 183 10.95 15.11 -17.55
C GLN A 183 9.89 14.04 -17.29
N SER A 184 10.37 12.81 -17.14
CA SER A 184 9.58 11.64 -16.75
C SER A 184 9.86 11.31 -15.30
N TYR A 185 8.81 11.22 -14.49
CA TYR A 185 8.87 10.85 -13.09
C TYR A 185 8.23 9.47 -12.92
N SER A 186 8.92 8.50 -12.33
CA SER A 186 8.32 7.20 -12.00
C SER A 186 7.79 7.21 -10.58
N VAL A 187 6.94 6.25 -10.24
CA VAL A 187 6.51 6.01 -8.85
C VAL A 187 7.33 4.87 -8.24
N SER A 188 7.80 5.04 -7.01
CA SER A 188 8.58 4.00 -6.33
C SER A 188 7.74 2.73 -6.13
N LEU A 189 8.33 1.59 -6.50
CA LEU A 189 7.83 0.24 -6.25
C LEU A 189 8.44 -0.38 -4.97
N ARG A 190 9.27 0.40 -4.26
CA ARG A 190 9.86 -0.04 -3.00
C ARG A 190 8.76 -0.33 -2.00
N ASP A 191 8.92 -1.42 -1.27
CA ASP A 191 7.96 -1.81 -0.26
C ASP A 191 7.89 -0.75 0.84
N CYS A 192 6.72 -0.11 0.93
CA CYS A 192 6.44 0.96 1.87
C CYS A 192 6.20 0.42 3.29
N ASP A 193 5.92 -0.88 3.42
CA ASP A 193 5.74 -1.56 4.70
C ASP A 193 6.17 -3.03 4.63
N ALA A 194 7.47 -3.24 4.72
CA ALA A 194 8.09 -4.56 4.65
C ALA A 194 7.69 -5.52 5.80
N ASN A 195 6.94 -5.04 6.81
CA ASN A 195 6.43 -5.88 7.88
C ASN A 195 5.07 -6.51 7.54
N THR A 196 4.36 -5.98 6.54
CA THR A 196 3.13 -6.57 6.04
C THR A 196 3.47 -7.58 4.94
N THR A 197 2.77 -8.72 4.90
CA THR A 197 2.97 -9.72 3.85
C THR A 197 2.63 -9.16 2.46
N GLY A 198 3.47 -9.45 1.47
CA GLY A 198 3.36 -8.91 0.12
C GLY A 198 4.04 -7.54 -0.01
N ASN A 199 4.30 -7.09 -1.24
CA ASN A 199 4.92 -5.78 -1.46
C ASN A 199 3.86 -4.68 -1.50
N GLN A 200 3.85 -3.81 -0.49
CA GLN A 200 2.85 -2.74 -0.38
C GLN A 200 3.09 -1.60 -1.36
N GLY A 201 4.29 -1.51 -1.94
CA GLY A 201 4.59 -0.58 -3.04
C GLY A 201 3.82 -0.86 -4.33
N LEU A 202 3.24 -2.07 -4.47
CA LEU A 202 2.43 -2.47 -5.62
C LEU A 202 0.94 -2.15 -5.45
N LEU A 203 0.50 -1.65 -4.30
CA LEU A 203 -0.84 -1.07 -4.15
C LEU A 203 -0.99 0.17 -5.05
N PRO A 204 -2.23 0.51 -5.46
CA PRO A 204 -2.50 1.72 -6.25
C PRO A 204 -1.82 2.96 -5.66
N PHE A 205 -1.23 3.77 -6.53
CA PHE A 205 -0.60 5.02 -6.11
C PHE A 205 -1.66 6.12 -6.00
N VAL A 206 -1.78 6.71 -4.81
CA VAL A 206 -2.68 7.84 -4.55
C VAL A 206 -1.84 9.07 -4.20
N LEU A 207 -1.82 10.05 -5.09
CA LEU A 207 -1.16 11.34 -4.87
C LEU A 207 -2.21 12.41 -4.58
N ILE A 208 -2.08 13.07 -3.44
CA ILE A 208 -3.02 14.06 -2.95
C ILE A 208 -2.27 15.35 -2.63
N SER A 209 -2.89 16.49 -2.92
CA SER A 209 -2.43 17.80 -2.47
C SER A 209 -3.60 18.64 -1.97
N PRO A 210 -3.45 19.37 -0.85
CA PRO A 210 -4.41 20.40 -0.46
C PRO A 210 -4.28 21.68 -1.31
N SER A 211 -3.33 21.71 -2.25
CA SER A 211 -3.07 22.80 -3.18
C SER A 211 -2.92 22.26 -4.61
N VAL A 212 -2.12 22.93 -5.44
CA VAL A 212 -1.95 22.60 -6.86
C VAL A 212 -0.94 21.47 -7.09
N ILE A 213 -1.31 20.57 -7.99
CA ILE A 213 -0.38 19.69 -8.72
C ILE A 213 -0.36 20.19 -10.16
N ARG A 214 0.82 20.57 -10.67
CA ARG A 214 1.01 21.15 -12.00
C ARG A 214 2.20 20.49 -12.69
N GLY A 215 1.98 19.99 -13.90
CA GLY A 215 3.06 19.70 -14.85
C GLY A 215 3.41 20.94 -15.65
N ALA A 216 4.69 21.28 -15.77
CA ALA A 216 5.13 22.23 -16.80
C ALA A 216 5.28 21.49 -18.13
N GLY A 217 4.68 22.00 -19.22
CA GLY A 217 4.85 21.44 -20.57
C GLY A 217 4.51 19.94 -20.68
N THR A 218 5.51 19.12 -21.05
CA THR A 218 5.42 17.67 -21.30
C THR A 218 5.87 16.82 -20.11
N ALA A 219 5.68 17.29 -18.88
CA ALA A 219 5.99 16.50 -17.69
C ALA A 219 5.08 15.27 -17.60
N GLU A 220 5.65 14.10 -17.28
CA GLU A 220 4.91 12.84 -17.19
C GLU A 220 5.13 12.17 -15.83
N ILE A 221 4.07 11.59 -15.26
CA ILE A 221 4.17 10.65 -14.14
C ILE A 221 3.84 9.26 -14.67
N HIS A 222 4.80 8.36 -14.51
CA HIS A 222 4.78 6.96 -14.94
C HIS A 222 4.45 6.06 -13.75
N ALA A 223 3.24 5.49 -13.80
CA ALA A 223 2.76 4.43 -12.90
C ALA A 223 2.49 3.13 -13.68
N ASP A 224 3.17 2.98 -14.82
CA ASP A 224 3.01 1.90 -15.79
C ASP A 224 3.99 0.73 -15.53
N ALA A 225 3.93 -0.26 -16.41
CA ALA A 225 4.67 -1.52 -16.29
C ALA A 225 6.01 -1.47 -17.03
N ILE A 226 7.02 -2.17 -16.50
CA ILE A 226 8.30 -2.41 -17.17
C ILE A 226 8.43 -3.91 -17.44
N GLY A 227 8.28 -4.29 -18.71
CA GLY A 227 8.29 -5.69 -19.13
C GLY A 227 7.11 -6.46 -18.54
N GLN A 228 7.38 -7.49 -17.73
CA GLN A 228 6.35 -8.29 -17.06
C GLN A 228 5.96 -7.73 -15.69
N ASP A 229 6.77 -6.84 -15.11
CA ASP A 229 6.52 -6.23 -13.81
C ASP A 229 5.63 -5.01 -13.96
N ALA A 230 4.51 -4.99 -13.25
CA ALA A 230 3.56 -3.91 -13.28
C ALA A 230 3.96 -2.74 -12.36
N GLY A 231 3.48 -1.55 -12.71
CA GLY A 231 3.50 -0.39 -11.84
C GLY A 231 2.49 -0.49 -10.68
N PRO A 232 2.39 0.55 -9.82
CA PRO A 232 1.47 0.57 -8.70
C PRO A 232 0.02 0.34 -9.14
N GLY A 233 -0.66 -0.65 -8.56
CA GLY A 233 -2.04 -1.03 -8.90
C GLY A 233 -2.20 -1.91 -10.13
N GLY A 234 -1.16 -2.10 -10.94
CA GLY A 234 -1.21 -2.96 -12.13
C GLY A 234 -1.02 -4.44 -11.81
N GLY A 235 -1.62 -5.34 -12.60
CA GLY A 235 -1.44 -6.79 -12.46
C GLY A 235 -0.14 -7.27 -13.12
N GLY A 236 0.57 -8.17 -12.44
CA GLY A 236 1.82 -8.72 -12.96
C GLY A 236 1.59 -9.66 -14.16
N GLY A 237 2.49 -9.63 -15.14
CA GLY A 237 2.45 -10.50 -16.31
C GLY A 237 2.70 -11.97 -15.98
N ALA A 238 2.03 -12.89 -16.68
CA ALA A 238 2.28 -14.32 -16.50
C ALA A 238 3.67 -14.73 -17.02
N GLY A 239 4.30 -15.70 -16.35
CA GLY A 239 5.56 -16.29 -16.80
C GLY A 239 5.36 -17.15 -18.04
N GLY A 240 6.36 -17.15 -18.93
CA GLY A 240 6.36 -17.95 -20.14
C GLY A 240 6.66 -19.43 -19.86
N TYR A 241 6.00 -20.33 -20.59
CA TYR A 241 6.38 -21.75 -20.64
C TYR A 241 7.27 -22.02 -21.85
N HIS A 242 8.36 -22.74 -21.64
CA HIS A 242 9.20 -23.25 -22.71
C HIS A 242 8.97 -24.76 -22.89
N ASN A 243 8.62 -25.19 -24.10
CA ASN A 243 8.56 -26.60 -24.44
C ASN A 243 9.92 -27.02 -24.99
N LEU A 244 10.39 -28.22 -24.64
CA LEU A 244 11.67 -28.73 -25.10
C LEU A 244 11.75 -28.74 -26.63
N SER A 245 12.56 -27.82 -27.18
CA SER A 245 12.92 -27.74 -28.59
C SER A 245 14.43 -27.47 -28.70
N GLY A 246 15.25 -28.50 -28.52
CA GLY A 246 16.72 -28.46 -28.68
C GLY A 246 17.43 -27.25 -28.07
N GLY A 247 17.89 -27.35 -26.82
CA GLY A 247 18.66 -26.29 -26.15
C GLY A 247 18.48 -26.28 -24.64
N GLY A 248 19.16 -25.34 -23.95
CA GLY A 248 19.10 -25.17 -22.49
C GLY A 248 18.09 -24.16 -21.99
N THR A 249 17.30 -23.54 -22.88
CA THR A 249 16.37 -22.46 -22.54
C THR A 249 15.26 -22.94 -21.61
N ARG A 250 14.86 -22.09 -20.66
CA ARG A 250 13.77 -22.33 -19.71
C ARG A 250 12.70 -21.24 -19.88
N GLY A 251 11.51 -21.48 -19.35
CA GLY A 251 10.48 -20.46 -19.22
C GLY A 251 10.90 -19.32 -18.29
N THR A 252 10.05 -18.29 -18.18
CA THR A 252 10.30 -17.12 -17.34
C THR A 252 9.48 -17.16 -16.05
N ASN A 253 9.94 -16.47 -15.01
CA ASN A 253 9.12 -16.21 -13.82
C ASN A 253 7.93 -15.32 -14.18
N GLY A 254 6.86 -15.37 -13.38
CA GLY A 254 5.81 -14.35 -13.41
C GLY A 254 6.35 -12.98 -12.97
N GLY A 255 5.76 -11.91 -13.50
CA GLY A 255 6.06 -10.54 -13.12
C GLY A 255 5.30 -10.09 -11.88
N ASN A 256 5.88 -9.14 -11.15
CA ASN A 256 5.31 -8.55 -9.95
C ASN A 256 4.15 -7.61 -10.31
N GLY A 257 3.21 -7.41 -9.39
CA GLY A 257 2.13 -6.43 -9.53
C GLY A 257 1.19 -6.48 -8.34
N TYR A 258 0.14 -5.66 -8.32
CA TYR A 258 -0.88 -5.67 -7.27
C TYR A 258 -1.41 -7.09 -6.98
N THR A 259 -1.80 -7.83 -8.02
CA THR A 259 -2.23 -9.24 -7.92
C THR A 259 -1.10 -10.26 -8.09
N GLY A 260 0.10 -9.82 -8.47
CA GLY A 260 1.18 -10.69 -8.96
C GLY A 260 0.84 -11.43 -10.26
N GLY A 261 1.86 -11.95 -10.94
CA GLY A 261 1.74 -12.72 -12.17
C GLY A 261 1.82 -14.23 -11.93
N GLY A 262 1.12 -15.01 -12.75
CA GLY A 262 1.18 -16.48 -12.71
C GLY A 262 2.57 -17.04 -13.01
N PRO A 263 2.91 -18.25 -12.53
CA PRO A 263 4.20 -18.87 -12.80
C PRO A 263 4.35 -19.26 -14.28
N GLY A 264 5.58 -19.26 -14.77
CA GLY A 264 5.95 -19.93 -16.03
C GLY A 264 6.50 -21.33 -15.77
N GLY A 265 7.21 -21.89 -16.75
CA GLY A 265 7.77 -23.23 -16.59
C GLY A 265 8.49 -23.80 -17.78
N PHE A 266 8.83 -25.08 -17.66
CA PHE A 266 9.46 -25.87 -18.69
C PHE A 266 8.73 -27.20 -18.82
N ASN A 267 8.37 -27.54 -20.06
CA ASN A 267 7.76 -28.81 -20.38
C ASN A 267 8.76 -29.67 -21.18
N ASN A 268 9.06 -30.85 -20.66
CA ASN A 268 10.01 -31.81 -21.23
C ASN A 268 9.43 -32.70 -22.33
N ASN A 269 8.19 -32.43 -22.75
CA ASN A 269 7.45 -33.19 -23.77
C ASN A 269 7.42 -34.71 -23.50
N GLY A 270 7.43 -35.11 -22.22
CA GLY A 270 7.40 -36.53 -21.82
C GLY A 270 8.75 -37.23 -21.85
N LEU A 271 9.86 -36.54 -22.14
CA LEU A 271 11.20 -37.10 -22.02
C LEU A 271 11.67 -37.14 -20.56
N PRO A 272 12.43 -38.16 -20.15
CA PRO A 272 12.82 -38.34 -18.75
C PRO A 272 13.78 -37.24 -18.24
N LEU A 273 14.57 -36.61 -19.12
CA LEU A 273 15.48 -35.53 -18.76
C LEU A 273 15.56 -34.45 -19.84
N PRO A 274 15.60 -33.15 -19.46
CA PRO A 274 15.38 -32.64 -18.10
C PRO A 274 13.91 -32.78 -17.64
N PRO A 275 13.62 -32.73 -16.32
CA PRO A 275 12.24 -32.85 -15.82
C PRO A 275 11.39 -31.63 -16.19
N ASN A 276 10.06 -31.77 -16.07
CA ASN A 276 9.17 -30.61 -16.05
C ASN A 276 9.48 -29.74 -14.83
N GLU A 277 9.48 -28.42 -15.00
CA GLU A 277 9.82 -27.47 -13.95
C GLU A 277 8.81 -26.30 -13.93
N LYS A 278 8.47 -25.76 -12.76
CA LYS A 278 7.73 -24.51 -12.65
C LYS A 278 8.62 -23.39 -12.15
N GLN A 279 8.51 -22.26 -12.84
CA GLN A 279 9.14 -21.01 -12.43
C GLN A 279 8.29 -20.33 -11.35
N LYS A 280 8.86 -19.37 -10.63
CA LYS A 280 8.15 -18.70 -9.53
C LYS A 280 7.05 -17.78 -10.07
N PRO A 281 5.90 -17.68 -9.39
CA PRO A 281 4.97 -16.58 -9.63
C PRO A 281 5.59 -15.22 -9.24
N GLY A 282 5.03 -14.15 -9.76
CA GLY A 282 5.40 -12.80 -9.33
C GLY A 282 4.87 -12.47 -7.94
N THR A 283 5.50 -11.51 -7.28
CA THR A 283 5.08 -10.99 -5.98
C THR A 283 3.85 -10.08 -6.13
N GLY A 284 2.84 -10.32 -5.28
CA GLY A 284 1.65 -9.50 -5.09
C GLY A 284 1.76 -8.50 -3.94
N SER A 285 0.77 -7.62 -3.79
CA SER A 285 0.59 -6.82 -2.56
C SER A 285 -0.19 -7.56 -1.46
N GLY A 286 -0.93 -8.61 -1.85
CA GLY A 286 -1.63 -9.51 -0.93
C GLY A 286 -0.75 -10.62 -0.35
N GLU A 287 -1.37 -11.52 0.41
CA GLU A 287 -0.71 -12.73 0.90
C GLU A 287 -0.09 -13.50 -0.27
N LEU A 288 1.20 -13.82 -0.15
CA LEU A 288 1.91 -14.55 -1.20
C LEU A 288 1.18 -15.88 -1.45
N PRO A 289 0.90 -16.26 -2.71
CA PRO A 289 0.37 -17.59 -2.98
C PRO A 289 1.32 -18.61 -2.36
N ALA A 290 0.76 -19.55 -1.58
CA ALA A 290 1.53 -20.56 -0.86
C ALA A 290 2.63 -21.10 -1.77
N SER A 291 3.88 -21.05 -1.29
CA SER A 291 5.02 -21.64 -1.99
C SER A 291 4.70 -23.11 -2.21
N ARG A 292 4.24 -23.46 -3.41
CA ARG A 292 4.11 -24.86 -3.75
C ARG A 292 5.53 -25.43 -3.84
N PRO A 293 5.79 -26.64 -3.32
CA PRO A 293 7.09 -27.27 -3.37
C PRO A 293 7.59 -27.55 -4.80
N ASP A 294 6.77 -27.33 -5.83
CA ASP A 294 7.14 -27.41 -7.25
C ASP A 294 7.75 -26.12 -7.83
N ASN A 295 7.79 -25.00 -7.08
CA ASN A 295 8.44 -23.76 -7.50
C ASN A 295 9.94 -23.82 -7.19
N THR A 296 10.77 -24.15 -8.18
CA THR A 296 12.19 -24.50 -7.95
C THR A 296 13.20 -23.36 -8.15
N ALA A 297 12.78 -22.18 -8.64
CA ALA A 297 13.70 -21.07 -8.92
C ALA A 297 13.32 -19.76 -8.19
N PRO A 298 14.28 -19.03 -7.58
CA PRO A 298 13.98 -17.72 -6.99
C PRO A 298 13.72 -16.66 -8.07
N ALA A 299 12.74 -15.78 -7.84
CA ALA A 299 12.55 -14.56 -8.64
C ALA A 299 13.80 -13.70 -8.56
N ARG A 300 14.17 -13.04 -9.66
CA ARG A 300 15.13 -11.94 -9.65
C ARG A 300 14.49 -10.73 -8.96
N GLY A 301 14.40 -10.78 -7.64
CA GLY A 301 14.29 -9.56 -6.85
C GLY A 301 15.58 -8.77 -7.03
N LEU A 302 15.47 -7.44 -7.13
CA LEU A 302 16.59 -6.54 -6.91
C LEU A 302 17.38 -7.04 -5.70
N VAL A 303 18.62 -7.45 -5.94
CA VAL A 303 19.52 -7.95 -4.91
C VAL A 303 19.62 -6.86 -3.85
N ARG A 304 19.13 -7.18 -2.66
CA ARG A 304 19.39 -6.44 -1.44
C ARG A 304 20.90 -6.58 -1.18
N VAL A 305 21.69 -5.61 -1.65
CA VAL A 305 23.05 -5.44 -1.15
C VAL A 305 22.90 -4.73 0.19
N ASP A 306 22.66 -5.52 1.24
CA ASP A 306 22.86 -5.03 2.60
C ASP A 306 24.38 -4.86 2.79
N VAL A 307 24.91 -3.69 2.41
CA VAL A 307 26.23 -3.28 2.89
C VAL A 307 26.05 -2.94 4.36
N ALA A 308 26.36 -3.90 5.23
CA ALA A 308 26.58 -3.65 6.64
C ALA A 308 27.87 -2.83 6.80
N GLU A 309 27.76 -1.50 6.65
CA GLU A 309 28.86 -0.61 6.99
C GLU A 309 28.91 -0.47 8.52
N ARG A 310 29.86 -1.19 9.13
CA ARG A 310 30.25 -0.98 10.53
C ARG A 310 30.80 0.45 10.67
N VAL A 311 30.00 1.35 11.21
CA VAL A 311 30.49 2.62 11.73
C VAL A 311 31.22 2.36 13.05
N GLY A 312 32.54 2.43 13.02
CA GLY A 312 33.43 2.47 14.19
C GLY A 312 34.48 3.57 13.99
N MET A 313 34.38 4.61 14.82
CA MET A 313 35.07 5.90 14.73
C MET A 313 36.60 5.88 14.99
N ALA A 314 37.23 7.01 14.60
CA ALA A 314 38.46 7.66 15.11
C ALA A 314 39.75 7.38 14.29
N LYS A 315 40.57 8.33 13.79
CA LYS A 315 40.81 9.81 13.94
C LYS A 315 41.48 10.30 12.64
N PRO A 316 41.38 11.59 12.23
CA PRO A 316 42.37 12.19 11.33
C PRO A 316 43.46 12.91 12.13
N VAL A 317 44.73 12.59 11.87
CA VAL A 317 45.90 13.33 12.35
C VAL A 317 46.57 14.04 11.17
N HIS A 318 46.86 15.33 11.38
CA HIS A 318 47.51 16.29 10.50
C HIS A 318 48.87 15.89 9.88
N ARG A 319 49.10 16.30 8.62
CA ARG A 319 50.16 17.25 8.19
C ARG A 319 50.04 17.49 6.66
N LYS A 320 49.79 18.71 6.17
CA LYS A 320 50.64 19.91 5.97
C LYS A 320 51.27 19.90 4.55
N VAL A 321 50.64 20.56 3.58
CA VAL A 321 50.97 21.89 2.95
C VAL A 321 51.86 21.74 1.71
N ASP A 322 51.38 22.23 0.56
CA ASP A 322 51.97 23.32 -0.26
C ASP A 322 51.03 23.56 -1.47
N SER A 323 50.31 24.69 -1.55
CA SER A 323 50.71 26.06 -1.94
C SER A 323 50.80 26.24 -3.46
N THR A 324 50.39 27.45 -3.90
CA THR A 324 50.29 28.03 -5.26
C THR A 324 48.95 27.86 -5.99
N THR A 325 48.30 28.85 -6.62
CA THR A 325 48.43 30.33 -6.74
C THR A 325 47.13 30.82 -7.42
N ALA A 326 46.61 31.99 -7.01
CA ALA A 326 45.78 33.01 -7.72
C ALA A 326 44.76 32.59 -8.82
N ALA A 327 43.56 33.19 -9.01
CA ALA A 327 43.22 34.60 -8.93
C ALA A 327 41.69 34.85 -8.97
N ARG A 328 41.33 36.05 -8.51
CA ARG A 328 40.09 36.86 -8.65
C ARG A 328 39.16 36.54 -9.84
N SER A 329 37.84 36.67 -9.66
CA SER A 329 37.04 37.81 -10.18
C SER A 329 35.54 37.73 -9.85
N THR A 330 35.07 38.77 -9.17
CA THR A 330 33.77 39.50 -9.20
C THR A 330 32.45 38.85 -9.66
N ALA A 331 31.45 39.05 -8.79
CA ALA A 331 30.01 39.00 -9.04
C ALA A 331 29.51 40.11 -9.99
N ILE A 332 28.43 39.82 -10.71
CA ILE A 332 27.51 40.78 -11.36
C ILE A 332 26.08 40.27 -11.14
N PRO A 333 25.15 41.07 -10.56
CA PRO A 333 23.72 40.78 -10.59
C PRO A 333 23.07 41.42 -11.82
N LEU A 334 22.21 40.67 -12.51
CA LEU A 334 21.30 41.21 -13.53
C LEU A 334 19.88 41.11 -13.00
N SER A 335 19.31 42.28 -12.72
CA SER A 335 17.87 42.55 -12.66
C SER A 335 17.39 42.95 -14.07
N PHE A 336 16.08 42.94 -14.28
CA PHE A 336 15.24 43.71 -15.25
C PHE A 336 14.12 42.81 -15.81
N PRO A 337 13.00 43.39 -16.28
CA PRO A 337 12.12 44.37 -15.66
C PRO A 337 10.84 43.74 -15.08
#